data_AF-I3N960-F1
#
_entry.id   AF-I3N960-F1
#
_cell.length_a   1.000
_cell.length_b   1.000
_cell.length_c   1.000
_cell.angle_alpha   90.00
_cell.angle_beta   90.00
_cell.angle_gamma   90.00
#
_symmetry.space_group_name_H-M   'P 1'
#
loop_
_entity.id
_entity.type
_entity.pdbx_description
1 polymer ?
#
loop_
_entity_poly.entity_id
_entity_poly.type
_entity_poly.pdbx_seq_one_letter_code
_entity_poly.pdbx_strand_id
1 'polypeptide(L)'
;MKAAMRNRSECVAALLMAGADLTSVDPVRGKTALEWALLTDSFDTVQRIRQLLQRPRVEQLSQHYQLEWPALPGLVAQAQAQAQVAPSFLERLQSTLSFSFAQSPQEGGVLDHLVTITTGLASPFLATACHTLCPDYPPALGTRSKSVPELLVYVQVFRVGEEEAGGGKVGTGSGEDGLGQDRSRELRLFLCCILA
;
A
#
# COMPACT_ATOMS: atom_id res chain seq x y z
N MET A 1 -15.86 14.56 -8.42
CA MET A 1 -17.24 15.07 -8.15
C MET A 1 -18.35 14.21 -8.77
N LYS A 2 -18.51 14.13 -10.10
CA LYS A 2 -19.62 13.38 -10.73
C LYS A 2 -19.70 11.90 -10.31
N ALA A 3 -18.55 11.22 -10.22
CA ALA A 3 -18.50 9.83 -9.74
C ALA A 3 -18.99 9.71 -8.30
N ALA A 4 -18.69 10.69 -7.45
CA ALA A 4 -19.12 10.72 -6.06
C ALA A 4 -20.64 10.95 -5.91
N MET A 5 -21.23 11.80 -6.76
CA MET A 5 -22.68 12.01 -6.80
C MET A 5 -23.47 10.77 -7.27
N ARG A 6 -22.82 9.82 -7.95
CA ARG A 6 -23.45 8.63 -8.55
C ARG A 6 -23.16 7.35 -7.75
N ASN A 7 -22.61 7.48 -6.53
CA ASN A 7 -22.16 6.38 -5.68
C ASN A 7 -21.28 5.35 -6.41
N ARG A 8 -20.32 5.82 -7.21
CA ARG A 8 -19.34 4.96 -7.89
C ARG A 8 -18.03 4.94 -7.10
N SER A 9 -18.01 4.20 -5.99
CA SER A 9 -16.85 4.12 -5.06
C SER A 9 -15.55 3.74 -5.77
N GLU A 10 -15.58 2.71 -6.63
CA GLU A 10 -14.39 2.24 -7.36
C GLU A 10 -13.88 3.26 -8.37
N CYS A 11 -14.78 3.95 -9.07
CA CYS A 11 -14.38 5.02 -9.98
C CYS A 11 -13.76 6.20 -9.21
N VAL A 12 -14.28 6.52 -8.02
CA VAL A 12 -13.69 7.55 -7.16
C VAL A 12 -12.30 7.12 -6.68
N ALA A 13 -12.14 5.88 -6.24
CA ALA A 13 -10.85 5.34 -5.83
C ALA A 13 -9.83 5.40 -6.97
N ALA A 14 -10.18 4.91 -8.16
CA ALA A 14 -9.31 4.96 -9.33
C ALA A 14 -8.89 6.40 -9.70
N LEU A 15 -9.83 7.36 -9.63
CA LEU A 15 -9.51 8.77 -9.89
C LEU A 15 -8.56 9.34 -8.84
N LEU A 16 -8.77 9.03 -7.56
CA LEU A 16 -7.89 9.48 -6.47
C LEU A 16 -6.48 8.88 -6.57
N MET A 17 -6.39 7.60 -6.95
CA MET A 17 -5.11 6.92 -7.22
C MET A 17 -4.40 7.47 -8.45
N ALA A 18 -5.16 7.95 -9.45
CA ALA A 18 -4.61 8.65 -10.62
C ALA A 18 -4.17 10.10 -10.30
N GLY A 19 -4.25 10.54 -9.05
CA GLY A 19 -3.83 11.87 -8.62
C GLY A 19 -4.89 12.96 -8.74
N ALA A 20 -6.18 12.61 -8.79
CA ALA A 20 -7.25 13.60 -8.71
C ALA A 20 -7.24 14.31 -7.36
N ASP A 21 -7.26 15.64 -7.38
CA ASP A 21 -7.28 16.44 -6.16
C ASP A 21 -8.65 16.37 -5.46
N LEU A 22 -8.62 15.88 -4.20
CA LEU A 22 -9.80 15.77 -3.36
C LEU A 22 -10.27 17.12 -2.80
N THR A 23 -9.37 18.11 -2.73
CA THR A 23 -9.68 19.46 -2.24
C THR A 23 -10.37 20.33 -3.29
N SER A 24 -10.46 19.84 -4.53
CA SER A 24 -11.18 20.53 -5.61
C SER A 24 -12.67 20.74 -5.27
N VAL A 25 -13.13 21.98 -5.45
CA VAL A 25 -14.51 22.40 -5.17
C VAL A 25 -15.29 22.62 -6.46
N ASP A 26 -16.59 22.35 -6.42
CA ASP A 26 -17.52 22.72 -7.47
C ASP A 26 -17.58 24.25 -7.61
N PRO A 27 -17.29 24.83 -8.79
CA PRO A 27 -17.35 26.27 -8.99
C PRO A 27 -18.75 26.87 -8.79
N VAL A 28 -19.82 26.08 -8.93
CA VAL A 28 -21.19 26.58 -8.79
C VAL A 28 -21.65 26.57 -7.34
N ARG A 29 -21.42 25.46 -6.62
CA ARG A 29 -21.95 25.27 -5.25
C ARG A 29 -20.88 25.31 -4.15
N GLY A 30 -19.61 25.42 -4.50
CA GLY A 30 -18.49 25.47 -3.56
C GLY A 30 -18.25 24.18 -2.78
N LYS A 31 -18.67 23.02 -3.32
CA LYS A 31 -18.63 21.73 -2.61
C LYS A 31 -17.56 20.79 -3.14
N THR A 32 -16.84 20.15 -2.24
CA THR A 32 -15.85 19.10 -2.55
C THR A 32 -16.52 17.79 -2.99
N ALA A 33 -15.73 16.88 -3.54
CA ALA A 33 -16.23 15.55 -3.90
C ALA A 33 -16.82 14.77 -2.70
N LEU A 34 -16.23 14.91 -1.51
CA LEU A 34 -16.70 14.27 -0.28
C LEU A 34 -18.01 14.90 0.22
N GLU A 35 -18.13 16.22 0.17
CA GLU A 35 -19.37 16.92 0.55
C GLU A 35 -20.52 16.60 -0.40
N TRP A 36 -20.23 16.42 -1.68
CA TRP A 36 -21.19 15.92 -2.65
C TRP A 36 -21.65 14.51 -2.33
N ALA A 37 -20.74 13.60 -1.98
CA ALA A 37 -21.08 12.24 -1.58
C ALA A 37 -21.99 12.22 -0.34
N LEU A 38 -21.69 13.07 0.66
CA LEU A 38 -22.52 13.22 1.86
C LEU A 38 -23.92 13.76 1.53
N LEU A 39 -24.00 14.77 0.65
CA LEU A 39 -25.29 15.37 0.27
C LEU A 39 -26.20 14.40 -0.49
N THR A 40 -25.61 13.51 -1.29
CA THR A 40 -26.36 12.51 -2.06
C THR A 40 -26.56 11.20 -1.30
N ASP A 41 -26.22 11.14 -0.01
CA ASP A 41 -26.27 9.94 0.84
C ASP A 41 -25.52 8.73 0.24
N SER A 42 -24.37 9.02 -0.37
CA SER A 42 -23.53 8.06 -1.08
C SER A 42 -22.58 7.37 -0.10
N PHE A 43 -23.12 6.54 0.79
CA PHE A 43 -22.39 5.94 1.91
C PHE A 43 -21.11 5.20 1.49
N ASP A 44 -21.18 4.32 0.48
CA ASP A 44 -20.01 3.54 0.03
C ASP A 44 -18.87 4.44 -0.44
N THR A 45 -19.22 5.51 -1.15
CA THR A 45 -18.23 6.48 -1.61
C THR A 45 -17.63 7.28 -0.46
N VAL A 46 -18.44 7.70 0.52
CA VAL A 46 -17.94 8.40 1.72
C VAL A 46 -16.99 7.50 2.50
N GLN A 47 -17.37 6.24 2.72
CA GLN A 47 -16.53 5.27 3.40
C GLN A 47 -15.24 5.03 2.62
N ARG A 48 -15.32 4.85 1.31
CA ARG A 48 -14.15 4.61 0.46
C ARG A 48 -13.18 5.80 0.47
N ILE A 49 -13.68 7.04 0.36
CA ILE A 49 -12.84 8.24 0.46
C ILE A 49 -12.18 8.32 1.85
N ARG A 50 -12.91 8.06 2.93
CA ARG A 50 -12.36 8.09 4.29
C ARG A 50 -11.26 7.04 4.50
N GLN A 51 -11.46 5.81 4.00
CA GLN A 51 -10.45 4.76 4.05
C GLN A 51 -9.16 5.19 3.33
N LEU A 52 -9.29 5.71 2.11
CA LEU A 52 -8.15 6.19 1.33
C LEU A 52 -7.43 7.35 2.03
N LEU A 53 -8.17 8.27 2.67
CA LEU A 53 -7.57 9.38 3.42
C LEU A 53 -6.85 8.95 4.69
N GLN A 54 -7.26 7.84 5.33
CA GLN A 54 -6.55 7.30 6.50
C GLN A 54 -5.19 6.72 6.13
N ARG A 55 -5.07 6.16 4.92
CA ARG A 55 -3.82 5.60 4.37
C ARG A 55 -3.48 6.29 3.04
N PRO A 56 -3.08 7.58 3.08
CA PRO A 56 -2.84 8.37 1.87
C PRO A 56 -1.64 7.87 1.08
N ARG A 57 -0.74 7.10 1.70
CA ARG A 57 0.39 6.45 1.04
C ARG A 57 0.21 4.96 1.18
N VAL A 58 0.57 4.24 0.14
CA VAL A 58 0.71 2.78 0.23
C VAL A 58 1.84 2.51 1.22
N GLU A 59 1.56 1.72 2.25
CA GLU A 59 2.59 1.16 3.11
C GLU A 59 3.39 0.17 2.26
N GLN A 60 4.42 0.67 1.58
CA GLN A 60 5.45 -0.20 1.05
C GLN A 60 6.09 -0.86 2.27
N LEU A 61 6.06 -2.20 2.30
CA LEU A 61 6.89 -2.98 3.21
C LEU A 61 8.34 -2.59 2.88
N SER A 62 8.85 -1.55 3.52
CA SER A 62 10.23 -1.11 3.36
C SER A 62 11.10 -1.93 4.29
N GLN A 63 12.41 -1.72 4.24
CA GLN A 63 13.35 -2.27 5.22
C GLN A 63 12.98 -1.98 6.69
N HIS A 64 12.10 -1.00 6.95
CA HIS A 64 11.64 -0.64 8.30
C HIS A 64 10.36 -1.37 8.72
N TYR A 65 9.72 -2.16 7.85
CA TYR A 65 8.49 -2.87 8.18
C TYR A 65 8.76 -4.12 9.03
N GLN A 66 8.02 -4.25 10.14
CA GLN A 66 8.09 -5.42 11.01
C GLN A 66 7.07 -6.47 10.58
N LEU A 67 7.54 -7.70 10.32
CA LEU A 67 6.67 -8.84 10.01
C LEU A 67 5.78 -9.25 11.20
N GLU A 68 6.07 -8.77 12.40
CA GLU A 68 5.25 -9.03 13.59
C GLU A 68 4.04 -8.11 13.61
N TRP A 69 2.85 -8.69 13.84
CA TRP A 69 1.63 -7.90 13.95
C TRP A 69 1.66 -7.04 15.22
N PRO A 70 1.58 -5.70 15.14
CA PRO A 70 1.83 -4.82 16.31
C PRO A 70 0.91 -5.06 17.51
N ALA A 71 -0.32 -5.52 17.29
CA ALA A 71 -1.28 -5.80 18.36
C ALA A 71 -1.04 -7.15 19.06
N LEU A 72 -0.25 -8.04 18.45
CA LEU A 72 -0.04 -9.41 18.94
C LEU A 72 0.58 -9.47 20.34
N PRO A 73 1.64 -8.71 20.68
CA PRO A 73 2.24 -8.77 22.01
C PRO A 73 1.25 -8.38 23.13
N GLY A 74 0.42 -7.37 22.88
CA GLY A 74 -0.60 -6.93 23.83
C GLY A 74 -1.70 -7.99 24.04
N LEU A 75 -2.14 -8.62 22.95
CA LEU A 75 -3.13 -9.70 23.01
C LEU A 75 -2.58 -10.96 23.69
N VAL A 76 -1.31 -11.30 23.44
CA VAL A 76 -0.64 -12.41 24.11
C VAL A 76 -0.51 -12.15 25.60
N ALA A 77 -0.11 -10.94 26.02
CA ALA A 77 -0.05 -10.57 27.43
C ALA A 77 -1.42 -10.64 28.12
N GLN A 78 -2.48 -10.19 27.44
CA GLN A 78 -3.86 -10.30 27.95
C GLN A 78 -4.32 -11.75 28.08
N ALA A 79 -4.07 -12.58 27.06
CA ALA A 79 -4.40 -14.00 27.09
C ALA A 79 -3.62 -14.74 28.19
N GLN A 80 -2.34 -14.40 28.40
CA GLN A 80 -1.53 -14.96 29.49
C GLN A 80 -2.04 -14.54 30.87
N ALA A 81 -2.44 -13.28 31.05
CA ALA A 81 -3.03 -12.79 32.30
C ALA A 81 -4.38 -13.47 32.60
N GLN A 82 -5.21 -13.67 31.59
CA GLN A 82 -6.47 -14.41 31.70
C GLN A 82 -6.24 -15.91 31.97
N ALA A 83 -5.20 -16.52 31.41
CA ALA A 83 -4.86 -17.92 31.64
C ALA A 83 -4.43 -18.23 33.09
N GLN A 84 -3.94 -17.23 33.84
CA GLN A 84 -3.64 -17.38 35.28
C GLN A 84 -4.90 -17.45 36.15
N VAL A 85 -6.06 -17.08 35.61
CA VAL A 85 -7.36 -17.18 36.27
C VAL A 85 -8.08 -18.38 35.66
N ALA A 86 -8.22 -19.49 36.38
CA ALA A 86 -8.90 -20.66 35.84
C ALA A 86 -10.37 -20.30 35.51
N PRO A 87 -10.77 -20.26 34.23
CA PRO A 87 -12.13 -19.88 33.87
C PRO A 87 -13.07 -21.00 34.31
N SER A 88 -14.27 -20.60 34.74
CA SER A 88 -15.33 -21.55 35.04
C SER A 88 -15.66 -22.40 33.80
N PHE A 89 -16.19 -23.60 34.03
CA PHE A 89 -16.59 -24.50 32.93
C PHE A 89 -17.57 -23.83 31.95
N LEU A 90 -18.44 -22.95 32.47
CA LEU A 90 -19.41 -22.22 31.68
C LEU A 90 -18.75 -21.18 30.76
N GLU A 91 -17.75 -20.44 31.25
CA GLU A 91 -16.97 -19.49 30.45
C GLU A 91 -16.17 -20.20 29.36
N ARG A 92 -15.65 -21.40 29.65
CA ARG A 92 -14.97 -22.23 28.65
C ARG A 92 -15.93 -22.71 27.56
N LEU A 93 -17.15 -23.13 27.93
CA LEU A 93 -18.19 -23.50 26.97
C LEU A 93 -18.65 -22.29 26.14
N GLN A 94 -18.91 -21.15 26.77
CA GLN A 94 -19.34 -19.93 26.09
C GLN A 94 -18.29 -19.41 25.12
N SER A 95 -17.01 -19.40 25.49
CA SER A 95 -15.92 -18.99 24.58
C SER A 95 -15.75 -19.95 23.40
N THR A 96 -15.86 -21.25 23.61
CA THR A 96 -15.76 -22.26 22.53
C THR A 96 -16.94 -22.19 21.56
N LEU A 97 -18.12 -21.82 22.05
CA LEU A 97 -19.35 -21.73 21.26
C LEU A 97 -19.64 -20.32 20.71
N SER A 98 -18.87 -19.31 21.14
CA SER A 98 -18.94 -17.95 20.60
C SER A 98 -18.22 -17.90 19.25
N PHE A 99 -18.83 -18.48 18.23
CA PHE A 99 -18.44 -18.25 16.85
C PHE A 99 -18.88 -16.84 16.43
N SER A 100 -17.96 -15.87 16.52
CA SER A 100 -18.12 -14.57 15.88
C SER A 100 -17.99 -14.74 14.37
N PHE A 101 -19.08 -15.13 13.70
CA PHE A 101 -19.11 -15.25 12.25
C PHE A 101 -19.40 -13.88 11.62
N ALA A 102 -18.55 -13.49 10.66
CA ALA A 102 -18.67 -12.32 9.78
C ALA A 102 -18.71 -10.94 10.46
N GLN A 103 -17.72 -10.60 11.29
CA GLN A 103 -17.31 -9.20 11.35
C GLN A 103 -16.62 -8.86 10.02
N SER A 104 -17.02 -7.75 9.40
CA SER A 104 -16.30 -7.23 8.23
C SER A 104 -14.81 -7.17 8.55
N PRO A 105 -13.92 -7.50 7.59
CA PRO A 105 -12.48 -7.53 7.85
C PRO A 105 -12.06 -6.23 8.53
N GLN A 106 -11.52 -6.35 9.73
CA GLN A 106 -11.10 -5.21 10.53
C GLN A 106 -9.86 -4.61 9.86
N GLU A 107 -9.93 -3.32 9.54
CA GLU A 107 -8.78 -2.55 9.04
C GLU A 107 -7.64 -2.63 10.07
N GLY A 108 -6.43 -3.00 9.64
CA GLY A 108 -5.29 -3.25 10.53
C GLY A 108 -5.41 -4.51 11.41
N GLY A 109 -6.43 -5.34 11.20
CA GLY A 109 -6.60 -6.62 11.88
C GLY A 109 -5.62 -7.69 11.40
N VAL A 110 -5.67 -8.88 12.03
CA VAL A 110 -4.77 -10.00 11.69
C VAL A 110 -4.88 -10.43 10.22
N LEU A 111 -6.09 -10.41 9.66
CA LEU A 111 -6.31 -10.76 8.24
C LEU A 111 -5.76 -9.69 7.31
N ASP A 112 -5.95 -8.41 7.64
CA ASP A 112 -5.37 -7.29 6.88
C ASP A 112 -3.83 -7.37 6.90
N HIS A 113 -3.25 -7.66 8.06
CA HIS A 113 -1.82 -7.84 8.24
C HIS A 113 -1.27 -9.04 7.44
N LEU A 114 -1.99 -10.17 7.41
CA LEU A 114 -1.62 -11.33 6.61
C LEU A 114 -1.62 -10.99 5.11
N VAL A 115 -2.66 -10.31 4.64
CA VAL A 115 -2.76 -9.87 3.24
C VAL A 115 -1.60 -8.92 2.94
N THR A 116 -1.37 -7.92 3.78
CA THR A 116 -0.28 -6.95 3.63
C THR A 116 1.08 -7.64 3.52
N ILE A 117 1.39 -8.61 4.41
CA ILE A 117 2.64 -9.37 4.35
C ILE A 117 2.73 -10.14 3.04
N THR A 118 1.68 -10.83 2.61
CA THR A 118 1.76 -11.74 1.45
C THR A 118 1.81 -10.99 0.12
N THR A 119 1.17 -9.82 0.04
CA THR A 119 1.05 -9.02 -1.19
C THR A 119 2.00 -7.82 -1.25
N GLY A 120 2.71 -7.50 -0.16
CA GLY A 120 3.63 -6.38 -0.12
C GLY A 120 4.92 -6.62 -0.90
N LEU A 121 5.52 -5.53 -1.39
CA LEU A 121 6.66 -5.58 -2.32
C LEU A 121 7.96 -6.15 -1.72
N ALA A 122 8.18 -5.98 -0.42
CA ALA A 122 9.28 -6.66 0.29
C ALA A 122 8.86 -7.99 0.91
N SER A 123 7.71 -8.57 0.53
CA SER A 123 7.40 -9.92 0.98
C SER A 123 8.43 -10.90 0.43
N PRO A 124 8.73 -11.99 1.14
CA PRO A 124 9.65 -13.01 0.64
C PRO A 124 9.20 -13.60 -0.71
N PHE A 125 7.91 -13.47 -1.07
CA PHE A 125 7.37 -13.94 -2.35
C PHE A 125 7.62 -12.95 -3.49
N LEU A 126 7.42 -11.66 -3.26
CA LEU A 126 7.54 -10.63 -4.30
C LEU A 126 8.94 -10.02 -4.39
N ALA A 127 9.67 -9.92 -3.28
CA ALA A 127 10.99 -9.29 -3.23
C ALA A 127 12.03 -9.98 -4.13
N THR A 128 11.85 -11.28 -4.40
CA THR A 128 12.77 -12.04 -5.27
C THR A 128 12.54 -11.76 -6.76
N ALA A 129 11.33 -11.33 -7.14
CA ALA A 129 10.93 -11.14 -8.53
C ALA A 129 10.75 -9.66 -8.92
N CYS A 130 10.39 -8.81 -7.95
CA CYS A 130 9.99 -7.43 -8.15
C CYS A 130 10.87 -6.49 -7.32
N HIS A 131 11.28 -5.37 -7.92
CA HIS A 131 12.05 -4.31 -7.24
C HIS A 131 11.35 -2.97 -7.46
N THR A 132 11.28 -2.14 -6.43
CA THR A 132 10.66 -0.81 -6.51
C THR A 132 11.67 0.24 -6.97
N LEU A 133 11.26 1.13 -7.87
CA LEU A 133 12.11 2.24 -8.34
C LEU A 133 12.23 3.37 -7.30
N CYS A 134 11.28 3.47 -6.37
CA CYS A 134 11.24 4.50 -5.34
C CYS A 134 10.80 3.88 -4.01
N PRO A 135 11.69 3.16 -3.29
CA PRO A 135 11.36 2.53 -2.01
C PRO A 135 11.04 3.54 -0.90
N ASP A 136 11.65 4.74 -0.94
CA ASP A 136 11.51 5.76 0.09
C ASP A 136 10.46 6.84 -0.26
N TYR A 137 9.92 6.81 -1.48
CA TYR A 137 8.91 7.76 -1.96
C TYR A 137 7.77 7.03 -2.68
N PRO A 138 6.92 6.30 -1.94
CA PRO A 138 5.72 5.70 -2.51
C PRO A 138 4.79 6.77 -3.09
N PRO A 139 3.98 6.43 -4.12
CA PRO A 139 2.94 7.32 -4.60
C PRO A 139 1.96 7.65 -3.47
N ALA A 140 1.57 8.93 -3.40
CA ALA A 140 0.58 9.41 -2.45
C ALA A 140 -0.74 9.72 -3.18
N LEU A 141 -1.86 9.36 -2.56
CA LEU A 141 -3.21 9.66 -3.01
C LEU A 141 -3.38 11.16 -3.27
N GLY A 142 -4.03 11.49 -4.38
CA GLY A 142 -4.27 12.88 -4.79
C GLY A 142 -3.05 13.62 -5.34
N THR A 143 -1.89 12.96 -5.47
CA THR A 143 -0.72 13.52 -6.17
C THR A 143 -0.54 12.87 -7.54
N ARG A 144 -0.11 13.65 -8.54
CA ARG A 144 0.27 13.07 -9.84
C ARG A 144 1.53 12.22 -9.65
N SER A 145 1.39 10.91 -9.83
CA SER A 145 2.54 10.00 -9.89
C SER A 145 3.35 10.25 -11.17
N LYS A 146 4.67 10.11 -11.07
CA LYS A 146 5.56 10.11 -12.24
C LYS A 146 5.33 8.82 -13.02
N SER A 147 5.34 8.90 -14.35
CA SER A 147 5.24 7.71 -15.19
C SER A 147 6.52 6.86 -15.07
N VAL A 148 6.45 5.56 -15.38
CA VAL A 148 7.62 4.68 -15.34
C VAL A 148 8.80 5.22 -16.18
N PRO A 149 8.59 5.72 -17.42
CA PRO A 149 9.67 6.37 -18.17
C PRO A 149 10.25 7.60 -17.47
N GLU A 150 9.40 8.46 -16.87
CA GLU A 150 9.84 9.63 -16.10
C GLU A 150 10.71 9.21 -14.88
N LEU A 151 10.39 8.08 -14.23
CA LEU A 151 11.15 7.54 -13.11
C LEU A 151 12.49 6.93 -13.52
N LEU A 152 12.54 6.20 -14.64
CA LEU A 152 13.79 5.57 -15.12
C LEU A 152 14.87 6.61 -15.46
N VAL A 153 14.47 7.73 -16.09
CA VAL A 153 15.39 8.85 -16.34
C VAL A 153 15.92 9.42 -15.03
N TYR A 154 15.05 9.56 -14.02
CA TYR A 154 15.43 10.08 -12.70
C TYR A 154 16.45 9.15 -12.00
N VAL A 155 16.19 7.85 -11.97
CA VAL A 155 17.08 6.85 -11.33
C VAL A 155 18.43 6.75 -12.04
N GLN A 156 18.46 6.86 -13.37
CA GLN A 156 19.72 6.87 -14.14
C GLN A 156 20.59 8.08 -13.76
N VAL A 157 20.00 9.27 -13.62
CA VAL A 157 20.72 10.49 -13.21
C VAL A 157 21.28 10.37 -11.78
N PHE A 158 20.52 9.79 -10.84
CA PHE A 158 20.99 9.55 -9.48
C PHE A 158 22.15 8.54 -9.41
N ARG A 159 22.13 7.47 -10.21
CA ARG A 159 23.23 6.50 -10.27
C ARG A 159 24.52 7.09 -10.85
N VAL A 160 24.42 7.97 -11.84
CA VAL A 160 25.60 8.66 -12.41
C VAL A 160 26.25 9.61 -11.38
N GLY A 161 25.46 10.20 -10.47
CA GLY A 161 25.98 11.06 -9.39
C GLY A 161 26.73 10.33 -8.28
N GLU A 162 26.41 9.06 -8.01
CA GLU A 162 27.14 8.25 -7.02
C GLU A 162 28.45 7.66 -7.57
N GLU A 163 28.53 7.37 -8.88
CA GLU A 163 29.77 6.92 -9.52
C GLU A 163 30.82 8.05 -9.65
N GLU A 164 30.39 9.30 -9.88
CA GLU A 164 31.30 10.47 -9.95
C GLU A 164 31.92 10.84 -8.58
N ALA A 165 31.36 10.36 -7.46
CA ALA A 165 31.92 10.56 -6.13
C ALA A 165 32.88 9.44 -5.68
N GLY A 166 32.99 8.34 -6.45
CA GLY A 166 33.74 7.13 -6.06
C GLY A 166 34.93 6.74 -6.94
N GLY A 167 35.29 7.54 -7.96
CA GLY A 167 36.24 7.17 -9.01
C GLY A 167 37.74 7.19 -8.64
N GLY A 168 38.18 6.29 -7.74
CA GLY A 168 39.58 5.89 -7.59
C GLY A 168 39.91 4.66 -8.47
N LYS A 169 40.78 4.86 -9.46
CA LYS A 169 41.30 3.90 -10.47
C LYS A 169 41.56 2.45 -10.00
N VAL A 170 41.26 1.49 -10.88
CA VAL A 170 42.08 0.41 -11.51
C VAL A 170 41.03 -0.50 -12.20
N GLY A 171 41.07 -0.94 -13.46
CA GLY A 171 42.14 -1.27 -14.39
C GLY A 171 41.81 -2.66 -14.99
N THR A 172 41.81 -2.75 -16.32
CA THR A 172 41.83 -3.95 -17.18
C THR A 172 40.61 -4.89 -17.28
N GLY A 173 40.06 -4.99 -18.50
CA GLY A 173 40.14 -6.27 -19.24
C GLY A 173 38.85 -6.94 -19.70
N SER A 174 38.63 -6.87 -21.02
CA SER A 174 37.97 -7.84 -21.90
C SER A 174 36.44 -7.98 -21.84
N GLY A 175 35.82 -7.70 -22.98
CA GLY A 175 34.38 -7.79 -23.19
C GLY A 175 33.85 -9.20 -23.32
N GLU A 176 32.53 -9.31 -23.24
CA GLU A 176 31.72 -10.35 -23.86
C GLU A 176 30.28 -9.84 -24.01
N ASP A 177 29.71 -10.16 -25.16
CA ASP A 177 28.43 -9.71 -25.68
C ASP A 177 27.24 -10.18 -24.83
N GLY A 178 26.27 -9.29 -24.60
CA GLY A 178 25.09 -9.58 -23.77
C GLY A 178 23.80 -8.84 -24.18
N LEU A 179 23.58 -8.61 -25.49
CA LEU A 179 22.42 -7.88 -26.04
C LEU A 179 21.07 -8.66 -25.97
N GLY A 180 20.92 -9.63 -25.08
CA GLY A 180 19.72 -10.47 -24.97
C GLY A 180 18.94 -10.38 -23.66
N GLN A 181 19.51 -9.81 -22.59
CA GLN A 181 18.97 -9.95 -21.23
C GLN A 181 18.22 -8.71 -20.72
N ASP A 182 18.27 -7.59 -21.45
CA ASP A 182 17.80 -6.29 -20.96
C ASP A 182 16.28 -6.10 -21.12
N ARG A 183 15.71 -6.60 -22.22
CA ARG A 183 14.25 -6.49 -22.46
C ARG A 183 13.40 -7.35 -21.55
N SER A 184 13.95 -8.42 -20.97
CA SER A 184 13.23 -9.27 -20.01
C SER A 184 13.21 -8.66 -18.61
N ARG A 185 14.15 -7.76 -18.30
CA ARG A 185 14.19 -7.00 -17.04
C ARG A 185 13.25 -5.81 -17.08
N GLU A 186 13.15 -5.13 -18.23
CA GLU A 186 12.16 -4.06 -18.44
C GLU A 186 10.72 -4.55 -18.21
N LEU A 187 10.32 -5.70 -18.76
CA LEU A 187 8.96 -6.23 -18.55
C LEU A 187 8.66 -6.64 -17.10
N ARG A 188 9.67 -6.92 -16.26
CA ARG A 188 9.48 -7.26 -14.84
C ARG A 188 9.27 -6.03 -13.95
N LEU A 189 9.67 -4.84 -14.41
CA LEU A 189 9.42 -3.57 -13.71
C LEU A 189 7.96 -3.10 -13.82
N PHE A 190 7.20 -3.61 -14.79
CA PHE A 190 5.85 -3.08 -15.10
C PHE A 190 4.73 -3.54 -14.17
N LEU A 191 4.91 -4.61 -13.38
CA LEU A 191 3.77 -5.22 -12.68
C LEU A 191 3.45 -4.60 -11.31
N CYS A 192 4.37 -3.84 -10.69
CA CYS A 192 4.20 -3.40 -9.30
C CYS A 192 3.62 -1.99 -9.11
N CYS A 193 3.44 -1.20 -10.19
CA CYS A 193 2.76 0.10 -10.09
C CYS A 193 1.25 0.02 -10.30
N ILE A 194 0.71 -1.11 -10.76
CA ILE A 194 -0.69 -1.20 -11.23
C ILE A 194 -1.61 -1.95 -10.22
N LEU A 195 -1.03 -2.68 -9.26
CA LEU A 195 -1.81 -3.54 -8.33
C LEU A 195 -1.94 -2.97 -6.91
N ALA A 196 -1.58 -1.70 -6.67
CA ALA A 196 -1.80 -1.02 -5.40
C ALA A 196 -2.90 0.04 -5.52
#